data_AF-A0A2N8P0C2-F1
#
_entry.id   AF-A0A2N8P0C2-F1
#
_cell.length_a   1.000
_cell.length_b   1.000
_cell.length_c   1.000
_cell.angle_alpha   90.00
_cell.angle_beta   90.00
_cell.angle_gamma   90.00
#
_symmetry.space_group_name_H-M   'P 1'
#
loop_
_entity.id
_entity.type
_entity.pdbx_description
1 polymer ?
#
loop_
_entity_poly.entity_id
_entity_poly.type
_entity_poly.pdbx_seq_one_letter_code
_entity_poly.pdbx_strand_id
1 'polypeptide(L)'
;MRRLRTAGLALLGATLVASVAASPAQASPGETRTVCADSMTPDGWVDVNWGTSASCRVMSGSNIKMIKQLDGLPVGTQVNACASAQPPKGWTKVQTYYSGGCVVFVNSSFTPNAWLLQKTS
;
A
#
# COMPACT_ATOMS: atom_id res chain seq x y z
N MET A 1 -27.19 -70.25 28.25
CA MET A 1 -26.59 -69.58 27.06
C MET A 1 -27.60 -68.61 26.45
N ARG A 2 -27.43 -67.29 26.64
CA ARG A 2 -27.67 -66.22 25.65
C ARG A 2 -27.38 -64.87 26.33
N ARG A 3 -26.58 -64.07 25.64
CA ARG A 3 -25.77 -62.96 26.16
C ARG A 3 -26.61 -61.69 26.33
N LEU A 4 -26.48 -61.02 27.48
CA LEU A 4 -26.91 -59.64 27.69
C LEU A 4 -26.08 -58.71 26.78
N ARG A 5 -26.74 -57.90 25.95
CA ARG A 5 -26.09 -56.84 25.17
C ARG A 5 -26.18 -55.53 25.95
N THR A 6 -25.03 -55.10 26.41
CA THR A 6 -24.76 -53.87 27.15
C THR A 6 -25.03 -52.63 26.29
N ALA A 7 -25.53 -51.60 26.98
CA ALA A 7 -25.80 -50.24 26.52
C ALA A 7 -24.55 -49.49 26.01
N GLY A 8 -24.78 -48.40 25.28
CA GLY A 8 -23.76 -47.40 24.97
C GLY A 8 -24.35 -46.19 24.25
N LEU A 9 -24.72 -45.18 25.04
CA LEU A 9 -25.27 -43.88 24.62
C LEU A 9 -24.26 -43.03 23.82
N ALA A 10 -24.84 -42.14 23.03
CA ALA A 10 -24.29 -41.10 22.16
C ALA A 10 -23.04 -40.32 22.63
N LEU A 11 -22.22 -39.92 21.65
CA LEU A 11 -21.46 -38.66 21.66
C LEU A 11 -21.46 -38.08 20.23
N LEU A 12 -22.43 -37.19 19.95
CA LEU A 12 -22.38 -36.30 18.79
C LEU A 12 -21.38 -35.18 19.11
N GLY A 13 -20.14 -35.33 18.63
CA GLY A 13 -19.14 -34.26 18.70
C GLY A 13 -19.48 -33.16 17.69
N ALA A 14 -20.02 -32.05 18.16
CA ALA A 14 -20.15 -30.83 17.35
C ALA A 14 -18.77 -30.18 17.20
N THR A 15 -18.16 -30.28 16.02
CA THR A 15 -16.96 -29.52 15.67
C THR A 15 -17.34 -28.06 15.45
N LEU A 16 -17.06 -27.20 16.43
CA LEU A 16 -17.10 -25.75 16.26
C LEU A 16 -15.98 -25.33 15.30
N VAL A 17 -16.32 -25.11 14.04
CA VAL A 17 -15.41 -24.48 13.08
C VAL A 17 -15.42 -22.98 13.39
N ALA A 18 -14.44 -22.50 14.15
CA ALA A 18 -14.23 -21.07 14.34
C ALA A 18 -13.75 -20.47 13.01
N SER A 19 -14.65 -19.82 12.28
CA SER A 19 -14.31 -19.00 11.13
C SER A 19 -13.51 -17.79 11.61
N VAL A 20 -12.18 -17.87 11.53
CA VAL A 20 -11.32 -16.70 11.66
C VAL A 20 -11.61 -15.79 10.47
N ALA A 21 -12.36 -14.72 10.71
CA ALA A 21 -12.43 -13.62 9.76
C ALA A 21 -11.04 -13.01 9.71
N ALA A 22 -10.25 -13.36 8.69
CA ALA A 22 -9.01 -12.66 8.40
C ALA A 22 -9.40 -11.22 8.06
N SER A 23 -9.12 -10.29 8.97
CA SER A 23 -9.17 -8.86 8.66
C SER A 23 -8.36 -8.62 7.40
N PRO A 24 -8.81 -7.74 6.48
CA PRO A 24 -8.00 -7.40 5.33
C PRO A 24 -6.61 -6.97 5.83
N ALA A 25 -5.57 -7.63 5.30
CA ALA A 25 -4.20 -7.37 5.73
C ALA A 25 -3.87 -5.90 5.45
N GLN A 26 -3.82 -5.09 6.50
CA GLN A 26 -3.38 -3.71 6.42
C GLN A 26 -1.91 -3.72 5.99
N ALA A 27 -1.59 -2.89 4.99
CA ALA A 27 -0.22 -2.74 4.50
C ALA A 27 0.74 -2.35 5.63
N SER A 28 1.96 -2.88 5.60
CA SER A 28 2.94 -2.58 6.64
C SER A 28 3.45 -1.13 6.52
N PRO A 29 3.80 -0.46 7.63
CA PRO A 29 4.37 0.87 7.57
C PRO A 29 5.63 0.91 6.70
N GLY A 30 5.66 1.83 5.74
CA GLY A 30 6.78 1.97 4.80
C GLY A 30 6.81 0.96 3.66
N GLU A 31 5.82 0.06 3.57
CA GLU A 31 5.67 -0.86 2.44
C GLU A 31 5.67 -0.10 1.11
N THR A 32 6.32 -0.66 0.09
CA THR A 32 6.29 -0.14 -1.28
C THR A 32 5.62 -1.12 -2.23
N ARG A 33 4.91 -0.60 -3.22
CA ARG A 33 4.27 -1.39 -4.28
C ARG A 33 4.43 -0.68 -5.61
N THR A 34 4.62 -1.46 -6.68
CA THR A 34 4.49 -0.96 -8.05
C THR A 34 3.10 -1.28 -8.56
N VAL A 35 2.37 -0.26 -9.01
CA VAL A 35 1.03 -0.37 -9.55
C VAL A 35 0.95 0.30 -10.93
N CYS A 36 -0.05 -0.06 -11.73
CA CYS A 36 -0.31 0.66 -12.97
C CYS A 36 -0.68 2.11 -12.65
N ALA A 37 -0.21 3.04 -13.47
CA ALA A 37 -0.36 4.48 -13.20
C ALA A 37 -1.82 4.97 -13.25
N ASP A 38 -2.71 4.22 -13.92
CA ASP A 38 -4.16 4.44 -13.95
C ASP A 38 -4.89 3.99 -12.67
N SER A 39 -4.22 3.22 -11.80
CA SER A 39 -4.76 2.83 -10.50
C SER A 39 -4.71 4.01 -9.53
N MET A 40 -5.78 4.23 -8.77
CA MET A 40 -5.80 5.29 -7.74
C MET A 40 -4.78 4.97 -6.63
N THR A 41 -4.01 5.99 -6.21
CA THR A 41 -3.13 5.86 -5.04
C THR A 41 -4.02 5.82 -3.80
N PRO A 42 -3.98 4.75 -2.98
CA PRO A 42 -4.85 4.64 -1.81
C PRO A 42 -4.53 5.70 -0.74
N ASP A 43 -5.49 5.96 0.14
CA ASP A 43 -5.26 6.82 1.31
C ASP A 43 -4.11 6.28 2.19
N GLY A 44 -3.32 7.20 2.74
CA GLY A 44 -2.11 6.89 3.49
C GLY A 44 -0.87 6.64 2.63
N TRP A 45 -1.04 6.40 1.31
CA TRP A 45 0.07 6.19 0.40
C TRP A 45 0.47 7.45 -0.35
N VAL A 46 1.71 7.48 -0.81
CA VAL A 46 2.21 8.50 -1.74
C VAL A 46 2.97 7.85 -2.88
N ASP A 47 2.98 8.50 -4.03
CA ASP A 47 3.84 8.11 -5.14
C ASP A 47 5.29 8.49 -4.82
N VAL A 48 6.24 7.61 -5.07
CA VAL A 48 7.67 7.82 -4.80
C VAL A 48 8.56 7.65 -6.02
N ASN A 49 8.03 7.05 -7.09
CA ASN A 49 8.71 6.94 -8.38
C ASN A 49 7.71 6.65 -9.50
N TRP A 50 8.03 7.05 -10.73
CA TRP A 50 7.28 6.76 -11.95
C TRP A 50 8.18 6.02 -12.95
N GLY A 51 7.58 5.21 -13.82
CA GLY A 51 8.33 4.49 -14.84
C GLY A 51 7.44 3.82 -15.87
N THR A 52 8.04 2.93 -16.67
CA THR A 52 7.36 2.20 -17.74
C THR A 52 7.52 0.68 -17.58
N SER A 53 6.45 -0.07 -17.81
CA SER A 53 6.42 -1.54 -17.82
C SER A 53 5.43 -2.06 -18.86
N ALA A 54 5.76 -3.17 -19.53
CA ALA A 54 4.84 -3.87 -20.43
C ALA A 54 3.66 -4.55 -19.70
N SER A 55 3.72 -4.66 -18.36
CA SER A 55 2.66 -5.26 -17.54
C SER A 55 1.41 -4.39 -17.40
N CYS A 56 1.48 -3.12 -17.78
CA CYS A 56 0.39 -2.16 -17.67
C CYS A 56 0.05 -1.60 -19.05
N ARG A 57 -1.16 -1.03 -19.17
CA ARG A 57 -1.60 -0.40 -20.42
C ARG A 57 -0.58 0.63 -20.89
N VAL A 58 -0.25 0.63 -22.19
CA VAL A 58 0.64 1.63 -22.78
C VAL A 58 0.00 3.02 -22.68
N MET A 59 0.79 4.03 -22.31
CA MET A 59 0.41 5.43 -22.22
C MET A 59 1.48 6.30 -22.87
N SER A 60 1.18 7.57 -23.14
CA SER A 60 2.13 8.54 -23.72
C SER A 60 3.28 8.95 -22.78
N GLY A 61 3.28 8.44 -21.55
CA GLY A 61 4.33 8.64 -20.55
C GLY A 61 4.51 7.40 -19.69
N SER A 62 5.00 7.60 -18.47
CA SER A 62 5.13 6.58 -17.44
C SER A 62 3.79 5.86 -17.22
N ASN A 63 3.78 4.54 -17.34
CA ASN A 63 2.58 3.71 -17.19
C ASN A 63 2.53 2.87 -15.91
N ILE A 64 3.56 2.99 -15.07
CA ILE A 64 3.58 2.48 -13.70
C ILE A 64 4.00 3.58 -12.74
N LYS A 65 3.62 3.41 -11.48
CA LYS A 65 4.09 4.19 -10.35
C LYS A 65 4.43 3.27 -9.19
N MET A 66 5.49 3.62 -8.46
CA MET A 66 5.80 3.04 -7.17
C MET A 66 5.16 3.91 -6.09
N ILE A 67 4.37 3.29 -5.22
CA ILE A 67 3.72 3.93 -4.09
C ILE A 67 4.33 3.44 -2.78
N LYS A 68 4.32 4.28 -1.73
CA LYS A 68 4.80 3.94 -0.39
C LYS A 68 3.74 4.23 0.68
N GLN A 69 3.48 3.26 1.57
CA GLN A 69 2.55 3.41 2.68
C GLN A 69 3.19 4.27 3.77
N LEU A 70 2.55 5.38 4.12
CA LEU A 70 3.06 6.31 5.11
C LEU A 70 2.44 6.15 6.49
N ASP A 71 1.31 5.45 6.59
CA ASP A 71 0.66 5.19 7.87
C ASP A 71 1.52 4.31 8.78
N GLY A 72 1.49 4.63 10.08
CA GLY A 72 2.27 3.93 11.10
C GLY A 72 3.78 4.24 11.09
N LEU A 73 4.28 5.06 10.17
CA LEU A 73 5.66 5.53 10.22
C LEU A 73 5.86 6.49 11.41
N PRO A 74 7.00 6.42 12.12
CA PRO A 74 7.24 7.23 13.31
C PRO A 74 7.44 8.71 12.97
N VAL A 75 7.09 9.58 13.92
CA VAL A 75 7.36 11.04 13.84
C VAL A 75 8.85 11.27 13.62
N GLY A 76 9.18 12.24 12.75
CA GLY A 76 10.55 12.52 12.32
C GLY A 76 10.99 11.75 11.07
N THR A 77 10.24 10.71 10.65
CA THR A 77 10.52 10.01 9.38
C THR A 77 10.46 10.98 8.21
N GLN A 78 11.44 10.89 7.31
CA GLN A 78 11.46 11.63 6.05
C GLN A 78 11.24 10.71 4.85
N VAL A 79 10.47 11.19 3.87
CA VAL A 79 10.17 10.47 2.63
C VAL A 79 10.24 11.42 1.45
N ASN A 80 11.01 11.03 0.43
CA ASN A 80 10.97 11.66 -0.89
C ASN A 80 9.73 11.16 -1.64
N ALA A 81 8.79 12.06 -1.90
CA ALA A 81 7.54 11.75 -2.58
C ALA A 81 7.40 12.59 -3.84
N CYS A 82 6.71 12.06 -4.85
CA CYS A 82 6.31 12.84 -6.00
C CYS A 82 5.17 13.78 -5.62
N ALA A 83 5.19 14.99 -6.17
CA ALA A 83 4.21 16.03 -5.91
C ALA A 83 2.88 15.80 -6.68
N SER A 84 2.38 14.56 -6.69
CA SER A 84 1.20 14.15 -7.48
C SER A 84 -0.13 14.31 -6.74
N ALA A 85 -0.12 14.32 -5.41
CA ALA A 85 -1.30 14.50 -4.55
C ALA A 85 -0.93 15.29 -3.30
N GLN A 86 -1.88 15.78 -2.49
CA GLN A 86 -1.54 16.44 -1.23
C GLN A 86 -0.91 15.46 -0.22
N PRO A 87 -0.01 15.92 0.67
CA PRO A 87 0.56 15.08 1.71
C PRO A 87 -0.54 14.48 2.61
N PRO A 88 -0.41 13.21 3.04
CA PRO A 88 -1.32 12.62 4.00
C PRO A 88 -1.34 13.37 5.34
N LYS A 89 -2.40 13.16 6.13
CA LYS A 89 -2.53 13.77 7.45
C LYS A 89 -1.29 13.49 8.33
N GLY A 90 -0.82 14.53 8.99
CA GLY A 90 0.36 14.45 9.87
C GLY A 90 1.70 14.47 9.13
N TRP A 91 1.72 14.68 7.80
CA TRP A 91 2.93 14.92 7.03
C TRP A 91 3.03 16.37 6.55
N THR A 92 4.23 16.93 6.62
CA THR A 92 4.53 18.30 6.18
C THR A 92 5.57 18.30 5.06
N LYS A 93 5.40 19.18 4.06
CA LYS A 93 6.39 19.43 3.00
C LYS A 93 7.52 20.27 3.60
N VAL A 94 8.71 19.69 3.75
CA VAL A 94 9.89 20.42 4.24
C VAL A 94 10.73 20.98 3.10
N GLN A 95 10.66 20.38 1.91
CA GLN A 95 11.33 20.87 0.71
C GLN A 95 10.48 20.58 -0.53
N THR A 96 10.61 21.43 -1.55
CA THR A 96 10.08 21.19 -2.89
C THR A 96 11.23 21.29 -3.89
N TYR A 97 11.38 20.28 -4.74
CA TYR A 97 12.54 20.15 -5.63
C TYR A 97 12.17 19.37 -6.91
N TYR A 98 13.09 19.31 -7.86
CA TYR A 98 12.96 18.49 -9.07
C TYR A 98 13.57 17.10 -8.88
N SER A 99 12.85 16.06 -9.27
CA SER A 99 13.31 14.68 -9.33
C SER A 99 12.99 14.06 -10.69
N GLY A 100 13.99 13.49 -11.34
CA GLY A 100 13.80 12.70 -12.57
C GLY A 100 12.89 11.49 -12.37
N GLY A 101 12.85 10.92 -11.16
CA GLY A 101 11.95 9.81 -10.81
C GLY A 101 10.47 10.20 -10.68
N CYS A 102 10.16 11.50 -10.63
CA CYS A 102 8.79 12.01 -10.55
C CYS A 102 8.32 12.64 -11.88
N VAL A 103 8.96 12.25 -12.99
CA VAL A 103 8.59 12.69 -14.34
C VAL A 103 7.55 11.71 -14.91
N VAL A 104 6.30 12.17 -15.03
CA VAL A 104 5.21 11.37 -15.60
C VAL A 104 5.28 11.35 -17.13
N PHE A 105 5.61 12.48 -17.74
CA PHE A 105 5.81 12.64 -19.18
C PHE A 105 7.13 13.33 -19.40
N VAL A 106 7.83 12.96 -20.49
CA VAL A 106 9.06 13.64 -20.88
C VAL A 106 8.81 15.14 -20.97
N ASN A 107 9.42 15.89 -20.07
CA ASN A 107 9.42 17.34 -20.08
C ASN A 107 10.87 17.81 -20.07
N SER A 108 11.16 18.88 -20.81
CA SER A 108 12.47 19.54 -20.81
C SER A 108 12.60 20.57 -19.66
N SER A 109 11.56 20.66 -18.83
CA SER A 109 11.42 21.60 -17.74
C SER A 109 11.86 20.97 -16.42
N PHE A 110 12.87 21.53 -15.76
CA PHE A 110 13.29 21.12 -14.41
C PHE A 110 12.41 21.74 -13.31
N THR A 111 11.13 21.95 -13.60
CA THR A 111 10.15 22.47 -12.64
C THR A 111 10.00 21.52 -11.46
N PRO A 112 10.00 22.01 -10.21
CA PRO A 112 9.83 21.17 -9.05
C PRO A 112 8.59 20.27 -9.12
N ASN A 113 8.80 18.97 -8.93
CA ASN A 113 7.79 17.91 -9.08
C ASN A 113 7.87 16.86 -7.95
N ALA A 114 8.67 17.12 -6.92
CA ALA A 114 8.84 16.26 -5.77
C ALA A 114 8.91 17.07 -4.48
N TRP A 115 8.59 16.41 -3.37
CA TRP A 115 8.71 16.94 -2.03
C TRP A 115 9.53 16.01 -1.14
N LEU A 116 10.30 16.62 -0.24
CA LEU A 116 10.72 15.94 0.97
C LEU A 116 9.58 16.13 1.98
N LEU A 117 8.98 15.03 2.41
CA LEU A 117 7.94 15.01 3.43
C LEU A 117 8.55 14.60 4.77
N GLN A 118 8.07 15.20 5.86
CA GLN A 118 8.42 14.79 7.22
C GLN A 118 7.16 14.48 8.02
N LYS A 119 7.16 13.34 8.73
CA LYS A 119 6.10 12.98 9.67
C LYS A 119 6.18 13.88 10.90
N THR A 120 5.09 14.59 11.17
CA THR A 120 4.98 15.61 12.24
C THR A 120 4.02 15.22 13.36
N SER A 121 3.09 14.28 13.11
CA SER A 121 2.13 13.76 14.09
C SER A 121 1.54 12.44 13.64
#